data_AF-A0A517T0R6-F1
#
_entry.id   AF-A0A517T0R6-F1
#
_cell.length_a   1.000
_cell.length_b   1.000
_cell.length_c   1.000
_cell.angle_alpha   90.00
_cell.angle_beta   90.00
_cell.angle_gamma   90.00
#
_symmetry.space_group_name_H-M   'P 1'
#
loop_
_entity.id
_entity.type
_entity.pdbx_description
1 polymer ?
#
loop_
_entity_poly.entity_id
_entity_poly.type
_entity_poly.pdbx_seq_one_letter_code
_entity_poly.pdbx_strand_id
1 'polypeptide(L)'
;MTSGTGEVASRSRANHLFSLRCSIHFVAIRSGLWLRIAVGFGWRWRRMRIFPLGKPLQATRGQLSDGVSCGWSWSGGGKQVLTGLGCQVGFKKLAEAKKSFPRRNQRHMKPSCLSPAKRFLPAVPLALVAVLLLCLAVGCGSSSSPAVSSPDRVVDAENPLQVTATVAMVADLVRNVGGERTEVNQLCGSGVDPHLYKVTRDDVLAMRSSDMVFYSGLMLEGKMADALVKEARKRPVIAVTENVPEELLLEPDDFAGHYDPHLWMDVSAWSQCVDVIADELCEFDPEGESIYRRNAESYKRQLSALHQYGQASLATIPKTSRLMVTSHDAFNYFGRAYGLEVTGVQGVSTESEAGLQWINQLVSMIVDRDVKAVFVESSVASDNVEALVEGARAKGHEVKIADKELFSDAMGAPGTYEGTYIGMLDHNITVVTRALGGQANQAGLNGQLQTKP
;
A
#
# COMPACT_ATOMS: atom_id res chain seq x y z
N MET A 1 -25.00 -37.80 41.60
CA MET A 1 -25.43 -37.58 43.00
C MET A 1 -24.43 -36.62 43.61
N THR A 2 -24.67 -35.30 43.48
CA THR A 2 -25.24 -34.42 44.54
C THR A 2 -24.33 -34.38 45.77
N SER A 3 -23.84 -33.25 46.27
CA SER A 3 -24.41 -31.90 46.34
C SER A 3 -23.39 -30.97 47.00
N GLY A 4 -23.37 -29.69 46.61
CA GLY A 4 -22.73 -28.61 47.37
C GLY A 4 -23.70 -27.94 48.36
N THR A 5 -23.14 -27.22 49.33
CA THR A 5 -23.65 -26.07 50.11
C THR A 5 -22.40 -25.38 50.71
N GLY A 6 -22.11 -24.08 50.54
CA GLY A 6 -22.73 -22.89 51.16
C GLY A 6 -22.37 -22.84 52.66
N GLU A 7 -21.83 -21.81 53.32
CA GLU A 7 -21.58 -20.37 53.16
C GLU A 7 -20.70 -19.99 54.41
N VAL A 8 -19.90 -18.91 54.46
CA VAL A 8 -20.17 -17.70 55.27
C VAL A 8 -18.94 -16.79 55.22
N ALA A 9 -19.22 -15.49 55.10
CA ALA A 9 -18.32 -14.36 55.00
C ALA A 9 -17.58 -13.99 56.31
N SER A 10 -16.36 -13.45 56.16
CA SER A 10 -15.79 -12.52 57.14
C SER A 10 -15.23 -11.28 56.44
N ARG A 11 -15.83 -10.13 56.76
CA ARG A 11 -15.39 -8.79 56.37
C ARG A 11 -14.03 -8.47 56.99
N SER A 12 -13.09 -8.00 56.18
CA SER A 12 -11.98 -7.15 56.64
C SER A 12 -11.87 -5.95 55.69
N ARG A 13 -12.02 -4.76 56.26
CA ARG A 13 -11.82 -3.47 55.58
C ARG A 13 -10.31 -3.24 55.46
N ALA A 14 -9.81 -3.11 54.25
CA ALA A 14 -8.51 -2.50 53.98
C ALA A 14 -8.71 -1.36 52.98
N ASN A 15 -8.63 -0.12 53.48
CA ASN A 15 -8.50 1.07 52.66
C ASN A 15 -7.14 1.02 51.96
N HIS A 16 -7.12 0.70 50.66
CA HIS A 16 -5.98 0.99 49.80
C HIS A 16 -6.37 2.08 48.81
N LEU A 17 -5.86 3.29 49.07
CA LEU A 17 -5.68 4.34 48.08
C LEU A 17 -4.85 3.78 46.93
N PHE A 18 -5.52 3.45 45.81
CA PHE A 18 -4.84 3.17 44.55
C PHE A 18 -4.31 4.49 43.99
N SER A 19 -3.04 4.76 44.23
CA SER A 19 -2.26 5.67 43.39
C SER A 19 -2.17 5.05 42.00
N LEU A 20 -2.96 5.54 41.03
CA LEU A 20 -2.72 5.29 39.61
C LEU A 20 -1.35 5.90 39.26
N ARG A 21 -0.29 5.11 39.40
CA ARG A 21 0.97 5.38 38.70
C ARG A 21 0.73 5.06 37.23
N CYS A 22 0.69 6.10 36.41
CA CYS A 22 0.68 5.98 34.96
C CYS A 22 2.05 5.41 34.53
N SER A 23 2.12 4.09 34.32
CA SER A 23 3.34 3.43 33.86
C SER A 23 3.37 3.43 32.33
N ILE A 24 4.04 4.41 31.75
CA ILE A 24 4.32 4.46 30.31
C ILE A 24 5.45 3.48 30.01
N HIS A 25 5.19 2.46 29.19
CA HIS A 25 6.22 1.56 28.66
C HIS A 25 6.47 1.90 27.19
N PHE A 26 7.72 2.24 26.87
CA PHE A 26 8.20 2.37 25.49
C PHE A 26 8.89 1.08 25.08
N VAL A 27 8.46 0.49 23.96
CA VAL A 27 9.16 -0.63 23.32
C VAL A 27 9.60 -0.16 21.94
N ALA A 28 10.91 -0.14 21.71
CA ALA A 28 11.48 0.12 20.40
C ALA A 28 11.54 -1.20 19.62
N ILE A 29 10.65 -1.36 18.64
CA ILE A 29 10.73 -2.41 17.62
C ILE A 29 11.20 -1.72 16.34
N ARG A 30 12.01 -2.42 15.54
CA ARG A 30 12.91 -1.90 14.49
C ARG A 30 12.26 -1.10 13.34
N SER A 31 10.97 -0.80 13.41
CA SER A 31 10.20 -0.05 12.41
C SER A 31 9.37 1.12 12.99
N GLY A 32 9.47 1.49 14.27
CA GLY A 32 8.86 2.74 14.79
C GLY A 32 8.60 2.79 16.29
N LEU A 33 8.29 3.99 16.82
CA LEU A 33 8.00 4.20 18.25
C LEU A 33 6.49 3.97 18.52
N TRP A 34 6.17 3.03 19.39
CA TRP A 34 4.79 2.68 19.76
C TRP A 34 4.48 3.06 21.21
N LEU A 35 3.29 3.61 21.43
CA LEU A 35 2.76 4.01 22.73
C LEU A 35 1.54 3.15 23.08
N ARG A 36 1.58 2.49 24.24
CA ARG A 36 0.46 1.71 24.77
C ARG A 36 -0.34 2.59 25.74
N ILE A 37 -1.61 2.84 25.44
CA ILE A 37 -2.49 3.72 26.23
C ILE A 37 -3.69 2.90 26.73
N ALA A 38 -4.09 3.13 27.99
CA ALA A 38 -5.33 2.60 28.53
C ALA A 38 -6.52 3.43 28.03
N VAL A 39 -7.49 2.78 27.38
CA VAL A 39 -8.74 3.41 26.94
C VAL A 39 -9.89 2.52 27.41
N GLY A 40 -10.65 2.98 28.40
CA GLY A 40 -11.67 2.16 29.07
C GLY A 40 -11.07 0.95 29.81
N PHE A 41 -11.74 -0.21 29.74
CA PHE A 41 -11.28 -1.47 30.34
C PHE A 41 -10.26 -2.24 29.49
N GLY A 42 -9.70 -1.64 28.44
CA GLY A 42 -8.76 -2.28 27.51
C GLY A 42 -7.49 -1.47 27.22
N TRP A 43 -6.48 -2.14 26.68
CA TRP A 43 -5.22 -1.52 26.25
C TRP A 43 -5.20 -1.39 24.72
N ARG A 44 -4.85 -0.21 24.20
CA ARG A 44 -4.64 0.02 22.76
C ARG A 44 -3.20 0.45 22.48
N TRP A 45 -2.66 -0.01 21.37
CA TRP A 45 -1.37 0.41 20.85
C TRP A 45 -1.56 1.55 19.84
N ARG A 46 -0.73 2.58 19.93
CA ARG A 46 -0.78 3.76 19.06
C ARG A 46 0.62 4.05 18.53
N ARG A 47 0.82 4.06 17.22
CA ARG A 47 2.12 4.36 16.59
C ARG A 47 2.32 5.88 16.51
N MET A 48 3.48 6.38 16.92
CA MET A 48 3.84 7.78 16.72
C MET A 48 4.43 7.99 15.32
N ARG A 49 3.89 8.95 14.55
CA ARG A 49 4.43 9.34 13.25
C ARG A 49 5.75 10.12 13.44
N ILE A 50 6.86 9.60 12.93
CA ILE A 50 8.14 10.32 12.84
C ILE A 50 8.31 10.78 11.39
N PHE A 51 8.42 12.09 11.16
CA PHE A 51 8.78 12.65 9.86
C PHE A 51 10.28 12.43 9.59
N PRO A 52 10.71 11.98 8.40
CA PRO A 52 12.12 11.84 8.09
C PRO A 52 12.76 13.21 7.87
N LEU A 53 13.76 13.53 8.68
CA LEU A 53 14.72 14.61 8.44
C LEU A 53 15.71 14.20 7.35
N GLY A 54 15.84 15.02 6.30
CA GLY A 54 17.09 15.33 5.59
C GLY A 54 17.89 14.23 4.90
N LYS A 55 17.96 14.32 3.56
CA LYS A 55 18.79 13.56 2.58
C LYS A 55 20.18 13.09 3.07
N PRO A 56 20.66 11.90 2.63
CA PRO A 56 22.09 11.59 2.60
C PRO A 56 22.75 12.06 1.29
N LEU A 57 24.01 12.50 1.40
CA LEU A 57 24.87 12.92 0.31
C LEU A 57 25.20 11.76 -0.65
N GLN A 58 25.20 12.08 -1.95
CA GLN A 58 25.72 11.21 -3.01
C GLN A 58 27.25 11.07 -2.89
N ALA A 59 27.74 9.83 -2.83
CA ALA A 59 29.13 9.50 -3.09
C ALA A 59 29.29 9.18 -4.59
N THR A 60 30.09 9.97 -5.29
CA THR A 60 30.49 9.73 -6.68
C THR A 60 31.52 8.60 -6.74
N ARG A 61 31.24 7.57 -7.53
CA ARG A 61 32.13 6.43 -7.79
C ARG A 61 33.01 6.78 -8.99
N GLY A 62 34.31 6.98 -8.75
CA GLY A 62 35.33 7.08 -9.80
C GLY A 62 35.80 5.70 -10.23
N GLN A 63 35.88 5.49 -11.56
CA GLN A 63 36.57 4.36 -12.18
C GLN A 63 38.08 4.43 -11.88
N LEU A 64 38.66 3.31 -11.48
CA LEU A 64 40.06 2.98 -11.75
C LEU A 64 40.16 1.49 -12.10
N SER A 65 41.00 1.24 -13.10
CA SER A 65 41.29 0.00 -13.78
C SER A 65 42.23 -0.92 -12.99
N ASP A 66 42.38 -2.12 -13.55
CA ASP A 66 43.48 -3.08 -13.41
C ASP A 66 43.37 -4.11 -12.29
N GLY A 67 43.36 -5.36 -12.74
CA GLY A 67 43.04 -6.54 -11.96
C GLY A 67 44.24 -7.24 -11.35
N VAL A 68 43.92 -8.18 -10.46
CA VAL A 68 44.72 -9.36 -10.13
C VAL A 68 43.72 -10.44 -9.69
N SER A 69 43.83 -11.63 -10.28
CA SER A 69 43.15 -12.84 -9.83
C SER A 69 43.84 -13.42 -8.59
N CYS A 70 43.08 -14.06 -7.69
CA CYS A 70 43.39 -15.36 -7.08
C CYS A 70 42.40 -15.74 -5.97
N GLY A 71 41.94 -17.00 -6.01
CA GLY A 71 41.90 -17.87 -4.84
C GLY A 71 40.60 -17.94 -4.03
N TRP A 72 39.86 -19.03 -4.20
CA TRP A 72 38.89 -19.52 -3.21
C TRP A 72 39.62 -20.12 -2.00
N SER A 73 39.13 -19.86 -0.78
CA SER A 73 39.23 -20.83 0.31
C SER A 73 38.09 -20.60 1.32
N TRP A 74 37.38 -21.68 1.61
CA TRP A 74 36.37 -21.79 2.66
C TRP A 74 37.06 -22.35 3.90
N SER A 75 36.92 -21.70 5.05
CA SER A 75 37.15 -22.34 6.36
C SER A 75 36.22 -21.69 7.39
N GLY A 76 35.59 -22.55 8.19
CA GLY A 76 34.41 -22.21 8.96
C GLY A 76 34.67 -21.69 10.37
N GLY A 77 33.55 -21.42 11.04
CA GLY A 77 33.37 -21.56 12.49
C GLY A 77 33.87 -20.39 13.34
N GLY A 78 32.96 -19.88 14.18
CA GLY A 78 33.35 -19.31 15.48
C GLY A 78 32.88 -17.89 15.73
N LYS A 79 31.84 -17.79 16.57
CA LYS A 79 31.48 -16.58 17.33
C LYS A 79 32.71 -16.00 18.01
N GLN A 80 32.97 -14.69 17.86
CA GLN A 80 33.57 -13.90 18.94
C GLN A 80 32.99 -12.49 18.99
N VAL A 81 32.40 -12.23 20.16
CA VAL A 81 32.14 -10.92 20.75
C VAL A 81 33.49 -10.24 21.00
N LEU A 82 33.64 -8.97 20.64
CA LEU A 82 34.68 -8.12 21.22
C LEU A 82 34.16 -6.70 21.43
N THR A 83 34.07 -6.40 22.73
CA THR A 83 33.94 -5.09 23.35
C THR A 83 35.11 -4.17 23.00
N GLY A 84 34.85 -2.87 23.10
CA GLY A 84 35.70 -1.82 22.54
C GLY A 84 37.04 -1.57 23.22
N LEU A 85 37.79 -0.67 22.60
CA LEU A 85 38.82 0.13 23.21
C LEU A 85 39.00 1.39 22.37
N GLY A 86 38.74 2.54 22.98
CA GLY A 86 39.13 3.82 22.44
C GLY A 86 40.64 3.99 22.48
N CYS A 87 41.17 4.76 21.54
CA CYS A 87 42.46 5.40 21.72
C CYS A 87 42.43 6.78 21.07
N GLN A 88 43.20 7.66 21.69
CA GLN A 88 43.03 9.09 21.78
C GLN A 88 44.15 9.79 20.96
N VAL A 89 43.92 11.07 20.69
CA VAL A 89 44.93 12.14 20.46
C VAL A 89 45.51 12.30 19.06
N GLY A 90 45.48 13.55 18.58
CA GLY A 90 46.42 14.00 17.54
C GLY A 90 46.12 15.32 16.85
N PHE A 91 46.03 16.44 17.58
CA PHE A 91 46.08 17.78 16.96
C PHE A 91 47.53 18.12 16.56
N LYS A 92 47.78 18.47 15.29
CA LYS A 92 48.92 19.33 14.90
C LYS A 92 48.70 20.04 13.55
N LYS A 93 49.17 21.29 13.54
CA LYS A 93 49.08 22.40 12.55
C LYS A 93 49.71 22.12 11.18
N LEU A 94 49.24 22.87 10.16
CA LEU A 94 49.98 23.75 9.20
C LEU A 94 48.97 24.20 8.11
N ALA A 95 48.59 25.48 8.00
CA ALA A 95 49.28 26.65 7.43
C ALA A 95 49.23 26.74 5.88
N GLU A 96 48.67 27.88 5.43
CA GLU A 96 48.91 28.63 4.18
C GLU A 96 48.47 28.06 2.80
N ALA A 97 47.60 28.82 2.11
CA ALA A 97 47.94 29.45 0.81
C ALA A 97 46.84 30.42 0.35
N LYS A 98 47.25 31.67 0.06
CA LYS A 98 46.49 32.73 -0.62
C LYS A 98 46.42 32.48 -2.14
N LYS A 99 45.32 32.93 -2.77
CA LYS A 99 45.18 33.54 -4.13
C LYS A 99 43.67 33.56 -4.47
N SER A 100 43.01 34.50 -5.16
CA SER A 100 43.17 35.90 -5.58
C SER A 100 42.01 36.20 -6.55
N PHE A 101 41.41 37.42 -6.51
CA PHE A 101 40.47 38.09 -7.47
C PHE A 101 38.96 37.70 -7.53
N PRO A 102 38.03 38.60 -7.96
CA PRO A 102 37.90 40.06 -7.72
C PRO A 102 36.49 40.53 -7.28
N ARG A 103 36.43 41.79 -6.80
CA ARG A 103 35.22 42.59 -6.52
C ARG A 103 34.73 43.39 -7.75
N ARG A 104 33.41 43.55 -7.87
CA ARG A 104 32.66 44.63 -8.58
C ARG A 104 31.25 44.61 -7.95
N ASN A 105 30.55 45.66 -7.53
CA ASN A 105 30.59 47.10 -7.77
C ASN A 105 30.01 47.81 -6.54
N GLN A 106 30.61 48.93 -6.13
CA GLN A 106 30.01 49.90 -5.20
C GLN A 106 29.08 50.85 -5.96
N ARG A 107 28.00 51.30 -5.32
CA ARG A 107 27.46 52.65 -5.57
C ARG A 107 27.47 53.44 -4.26
N HIS A 108 28.02 54.63 -4.40
CA HIS A 108 28.20 55.68 -3.41
C HIS A 108 26.86 56.32 -3.00
N MET A 109 26.72 56.66 -1.72
CA MET A 109 26.27 57.98 -1.29
C MET A 109 27.13 58.42 -0.10
N LYS A 110 27.41 59.73 -0.05
CA LYS A 110 28.32 60.43 0.87
C LYS A 110 27.51 61.58 1.54
N PRO A 111 28.06 62.33 2.52
CA PRO A 111 27.62 62.29 3.91
C PRO A 111 27.02 63.62 4.42
N SER A 112 26.49 63.63 5.64
CA SER A 112 26.27 64.87 6.41
C SER A 112 26.47 64.63 7.90
N CYS A 113 27.29 65.47 8.51
CA CYS A 113 27.68 65.47 9.92
C CYS A 113 26.72 66.31 10.78
N LEU A 114 26.60 65.99 12.08
CA LEU A 114 26.86 66.85 13.26
C LEU A 114 25.91 66.63 14.46
N SER A 115 26.49 66.08 15.53
CA SER A 115 26.42 66.52 16.94
C SER A 115 25.17 66.27 17.82
N PRO A 116 25.31 66.26 19.16
CA PRO A 116 24.49 65.47 20.08
C PRO A 116 23.42 66.31 20.80
N ALA A 117 22.22 65.76 20.99
CA ALA A 117 21.19 66.38 21.82
C ALA A 117 20.41 65.35 22.66
N LYS A 118 20.67 65.43 23.97
CA LYS A 118 19.78 65.23 25.14
C LYS A 118 18.63 64.20 25.01
N ARG A 119 18.78 63.10 25.76
CA ARG A 119 17.73 62.12 26.07
C ARG A 119 16.61 62.80 26.88
N PHE A 120 15.42 62.88 26.31
CA PHE A 120 14.16 63.02 27.04
C PHE A 120 13.41 61.68 26.94
N LEU A 121 13.14 61.05 28.09
CA LEU A 121 12.23 59.91 28.18
C LEU A 121 10.79 60.44 28.11
N PRO A 122 9.94 60.00 27.16
CA PRO A 122 8.51 60.22 27.27
C PRO A 122 7.94 59.18 28.24
N ALA A 123 7.18 59.64 29.24
CA ALA A 123 6.35 58.79 30.08
C ALA A 123 5.30 58.09 29.21
N VAL A 124 5.39 56.76 29.10
CA VAL A 124 4.39 55.94 28.43
C VAL A 124 3.16 55.88 29.35
N PRO A 125 1.94 56.19 28.85
CA PRO A 125 0.75 56.16 29.69
C PRO A 125 0.42 54.71 30.06
N LEU A 126 0.25 54.45 31.37
CA LEU A 126 -0.06 53.14 31.96
C LEU A 126 -1.28 52.43 31.34
N ALA A 127 -2.12 53.14 30.58
CA ALA A 127 -3.30 52.59 29.90
C ALA A 127 -2.95 51.63 28.74
N LEU A 128 -1.77 51.75 28.12
CA LEU A 128 -1.37 50.92 26.96
C LEU A 128 -0.83 49.54 27.37
N VAL A 129 -0.38 49.37 28.61
CA VAL A 129 0.10 48.08 29.15
C VAL A 129 -1.07 47.18 29.59
N ALA A 130 -2.18 47.76 30.02
CA ALA A 130 -3.37 47.03 30.44
C ALA A 130 -4.12 46.36 29.27
N VAL A 131 -4.11 46.98 28.07
CA VAL A 131 -4.72 46.39 26.87
C VAL A 131 -3.86 45.26 26.28
N LEU A 132 -2.52 45.33 26.43
CA LEU A 132 -1.62 44.28 25.96
C LEU A 132 -1.66 43.01 26.86
N LEU A 133 -1.97 43.17 28.15
CA LEU A 133 -2.12 42.05 29.10
C LEU A 133 -3.47 41.32 28.98
N LEU A 134 -4.51 41.97 28.46
CA LEU A 134 -5.81 41.33 28.23
C LEU A 134 -5.81 40.42 26.99
N CYS A 135 -4.90 40.65 26.03
CA CYS A 135 -4.75 39.80 24.84
C CYS A 135 -3.98 38.49 25.07
N LEU A 136 -3.35 38.30 26.23
CA LEU A 136 -2.56 37.09 26.55
C LEU A 136 -3.36 36.00 27.28
N ALA A 137 -4.65 36.23 27.57
CA ALA A 137 -5.50 35.29 28.33
C ALA A 137 -6.36 34.35 27.47
N VAL A 138 -6.31 34.42 26.12
CA VAL A 138 -7.09 33.54 25.20
C VAL A 138 -6.21 32.46 24.56
N GLY A 139 -5.25 31.92 25.32
CA GLY A 139 -4.20 31.05 24.79
C GLY A 139 -4.00 29.77 25.57
N CYS A 140 -5.04 28.96 25.74
CA CYS A 140 -4.93 27.55 26.16
C CYS A 140 -6.11 26.74 25.59
N GLY A 141 -6.03 26.43 24.30
CA GLY A 141 -6.80 25.36 23.67
C GLY A 141 -5.81 24.31 23.17
N SER A 142 -5.93 23.09 23.69
CA SER A 142 -5.12 21.93 23.37
C SER A 142 -4.99 21.72 21.86
N SER A 143 -3.76 21.82 21.33
CA SER A 143 -3.47 21.61 19.92
C SER A 143 -3.43 20.12 19.58
N SER A 144 -4.61 19.51 19.46
CA SER A 144 -4.83 18.42 18.52
C SER A 144 -4.92 19.04 17.12
N SER A 145 -4.08 18.58 16.18
CA SER A 145 -4.18 18.94 14.77
C SER A 145 -5.62 18.75 14.29
N PRO A 146 -6.26 19.76 13.66
CA PRO A 146 -7.56 19.55 13.08
C PRO A 146 -7.37 18.69 11.83
N ALA A 147 -8.00 17.52 11.81
CA ALA A 147 -8.55 17.01 10.56
C ALA A 147 -9.45 18.12 10.02
N VAL A 148 -9.33 18.44 8.73
CA VAL A 148 -10.23 19.36 8.05
C VAL A 148 -11.54 18.61 7.81
N SER A 149 -12.27 18.31 8.89
CA SER A 149 -13.70 18.07 8.83
C SER A 149 -14.35 19.41 9.16
N SER A 150 -15.06 19.97 8.17
CA SER A 150 -16.02 21.03 8.45
C SER A 150 -17.02 20.46 9.46
N PRO A 151 -17.12 20.99 10.69
CA PRO A 151 -17.88 20.35 11.78
C PRO A 151 -19.40 20.21 11.52
N ASP A 152 -19.91 20.76 10.42
CA ASP A 152 -21.34 20.86 10.11
C ASP A 152 -21.77 20.12 8.82
N ARG A 153 -20.87 19.38 8.16
CA ARG A 153 -21.27 18.59 6.97
C ARG A 153 -21.88 17.27 7.41
N VAL A 154 -23.21 17.15 7.31
CA VAL A 154 -23.91 15.87 7.41
C VAL A 154 -23.52 15.01 6.20
N VAL A 155 -23.06 13.80 6.46
CA VAL A 155 -22.81 12.79 5.42
C VAL A 155 -24.05 11.91 5.30
N ASP A 156 -24.59 11.82 4.10
CA ASP A 156 -25.75 11.00 3.76
C ASP A 156 -25.77 10.73 2.25
N ALA A 157 -26.87 10.16 1.75
CA ALA A 157 -27.03 9.85 0.33
C ALA A 157 -27.15 11.11 -0.56
N GLU A 158 -27.55 12.26 -0.01
CA GLU A 158 -27.66 13.52 -0.75
C GLU A 158 -26.32 14.29 -0.72
N ASN A 159 -25.49 14.06 0.29
CA ASN A 159 -24.21 14.72 0.51
C ASN A 159 -23.06 13.72 0.78
N PRO A 160 -22.83 12.73 -0.10
CA PRO A 160 -21.90 11.64 0.16
C PRO A 160 -20.44 12.11 0.21
N LEU A 161 -19.60 11.38 0.96
CA LEU A 161 -18.16 11.58 0.97
C LEU A 161 -17.60 11.39 -0.44
N GLN A 162 -16.83 12.36 -0.90
CA GLN A 162 -16.19 12.30 -2.20
C GLN A 162 -14.89 11.52 -2.04
N VAL A 163 -14.82 10.32 -2.63
CA VAL A 163 -13.67 9.44 -2.50
C VAL A 163 -13.03 9.21 -3.86
N THR A 164 -11.72 9.37 -3.96
CA THR A 164 -10.97 8.94 -5.15
C THR A 164 -10.29 7.60 -4.89
N ALA A 165 -10.44 6.65 -5.79
CA ALA A 165 -9.74 5.37 -5.78
C ALA A 165 -8.86 5.22 -7.03
N THR A 166 -7.68 4.62 -6.91
CA THR A 166 -6.79 4.40 -8.06
C THR A 166 -7.35 3.33 -9.00
N VAL A 167 -7.21 2.06 -8.63
CA VAL A 167 -7.66 0.91 -9.44
C VAL A 167 -9.10 0.54 -9.15
N ALA A 168 -9.73 -0.10 -10.13
CA ALA A 168 -11.12 -0.52 -10.06
C ALA A 168 -11.42 -1.42 -8.85
N MET A 169 -10.50 -2.32 -8.50
CA MET A 169 -10.63 -3.25 -7.38
C MET A 169 -10.72 -2.52 -6.03
N VAL A 170 -9.92 -1.45 -5.85
CA VAL A 170 -10.00 -0.58 -4.67
C VAL A 170 -11.30 0.22 -4.68
N ALA A 171 -11.69 0.75 -5.84
CA ALA A 171 -12.96 1.47 -5.98
C ALA A 171 -14.16 0.57 -5.62
N ASP A 172 -14.15 -0.70 -6.01
CA ASP A 172 -15.19 -1.68 -5.68
C ASP A 172 -15.25 -1.95 -4.17
N LEU A 173 -14.11 -2.09 -3.48
CA LEU A 173 -14.08 -2.19 -2.01
C LEU A 173 -14.76 -0.98 -1.36
N VAL A 174 -14.38 0.23 -1.77
CA VAL A 174 -14.93 1.47 -1.22
C VAL A 174 -16.42 1.58 -1.47
N ARG A 175 -16.89 1.29 -2.70
CA ARG A 175 -18.33 1.32 -3.03
C ARG A 175 -19.13 0.34 -2.17
N ASN A 176 -18.63 -0.87 -1.99
CA ASN A 176 -19.33 -1.90 -1.21
C ASN A 176 -19.36 -1.58 0.28
N VAL A 177 -18.29 -1.01 0.86
CA VAL A 177 -18.24 -0.65 2.29
C VAL A 177 -18.97 0.67 2.55
N GLY A 178 -18.67 1.69 1.76
CA GLY A 178 -19.21 3.04 1.91
C GLY A 178 -20.68 3.17 1.53
N GLY A 179 -21.15 2.37 0.57
CA GLY A 179 -22.52 2.41 0.06
C GLY A 179 -22.92 3.81 -0.40
N GLU A 180 -24.17 4.20 -0.16
CA GLU A 180 -24.70 5.51 -0.55
C GLU A 180 -24.05 6.70 0.20
N ARG A 181 -23.27 6.45 1.26
CA ARG A 181 -22.55 7.52 1.99
C ARG A 181 -21.25 7.92 1.31
N THR A 182 -20.87 7.25 0.23
CA THR A 182 -19.65 7.54 -0.53
C THR A 182 -19.97 7.65 -2.02
N GLU A 183 -19.39 8.67 -2.66
CA GLU A 183 -19.34 8.79 -4.11
C GLU A 183 -17.90 8.54 -4.55
N VAL A 184 -17.68 7.47 -5.32
CA VAL A 184 -16.34 6.97 -5.63
C VAL A 184 -15.96 7.28 -7.07
N ASN A 185 -15.02 8.21 -7.22
CA ASN A 185 -14.33 8.45 -8.48
C ASN A 185 -13.14 7.49 -8.63
N GLN A 186 -13.01 6.84 -9.78
CA GLN A 186 -12.00 5.83 -10.08
C GLN A 186 -11.07 6.34 -11.17
N LEU A 187 -9.75 6.27 -10.96
CA LEU A 187 -8.76 6.83 -11.89
C LEU A 187 -8.40 5.85 -13.03
N CYS A 188 -8.13 4.60 -12.69
CA CYS A 188 -7.78 3.55 -13.66
C CYS A 188 -9.05 2.76 -14.01
N GLY A 189 -9.53 2.95 -15.24
CA GLY A 189 -10.74 2.29 -15.77
C GLY A 189 -10.50 0.86 -16.26
N SER A 190 -11.50 0.30 -16.96
CA SER A 190 -11.37 -1.02 -17.59
C SER A 190 -10.26 -1.02 -18.66
N GLY A 191 -9.49 -2.10 -18.72
CA GLY A 191 -8.34 -2.27 -19.62
C GLY A 191 -7.13 -1.36 -19.36
N VAL A 192 -7.11 -0.61 -18.24
CA VAL A 192 -6.01 0.31 -17.92
C VAL A 192 -4.98 -0.38 -17.03
N ASP A 193 -3.73 -0.42 -17.50
CA ASP A 193 -2.58 -0.88 -16.73
C ASP A 193 -2.12 0.20 -15.70
N PRO A 194 -2.17 -0.08 -14.39
CA PRO A 194 -1.77 0.85 -13.33
C PRO A 194 -0.24 1.01 -13.18
N HIS A 195 0.57 0.01 -13.56
CA HIS A 195 2.04 0.11 -13.51
C HIS A 195 2.54 1.18 -14.49
N LEU A 196 1.88 1.29 -15.63
CA LEU A 196 2.22 2.26 -16.67
C LEU A 196 1.46 3.59 -16.57
N TYR A 197 0.47 3.67 -15.69
CA TYR A 197 -0.46 4.80 -15.62
C TYR A 197 0.23 6.12 -15.28
N LYS A 198 0.02 7.14 -16.11
CA LYS A 198 0.53 8.48 -15.90
C LYS A 198 -0.59 9.40 -15.43
N VAL A 199 -0.45 9.88 -14.19
CA VAL A 199 -1.41 10.82 -13.59
C VAL A 199 -1.59 12.03 -14.50
N THR A 200 -2.84 12.28 -14.89
CA THR A 200 -3.25 13.43 -15.67
C THR A 200 -3.54 14.64 -14.76
N ARG A 201 -3.75 15.80 -15.36
CA ARG A 201 -4.18 16.99 -14.62
C ARG A 201 -5.55 16.76 -13.95
N ASP A 202 -6.46 16.08 -14.63
CA ASP A 202 -7.81 15.86 -14.13
C ASP A 202 -7.81 14.87 -12.97
N ASP A 203 -6.93 13.87 -12.98
CA ASP A 203 -6.73 12.97 -11.84
C ASP A 203 -6.23 13.73 -10.60
N VAL A 204 -5.29 14.66 -10.79
CA VAL A 204 -4.83 15.53 -9.69
C VAL A 204 -5.97 16.40 -9.16
N LEU A 205 -6.85 16.89 -10.04
CA LEU A 205 -8.02 17.66 -9.63
C LEU A 205 -9.03 16.79 -8.87
N ALA A 206 -9.31 15.59 -9.36
CA ALA A 206 -10.17 14.60 -8.71
C ALA A 206 -9.67 14.25 -7.30
N MET A 207 -8.39 13.87 -7.18
CA MET A 207 -7.79 13.65 -5.86
C MET A 207 -7.89 14.91 -5.01
N ARG A 208 -7.76 16.11 -5.59
CA ARG A 208 -7.83 17.38 -4.86
C ARG A 208 -9.21 17.76 -4.35
N SER A 209 -10.25 17.42 -5.08
CA SER A 209 -11.63 17.68 -4.70
C SER A 209 -12.20 16.61 -3.78
N SER A 210 -11.57 15.44 -3.69
CA SER A 210 -11.97 14.38 -2.77
C SER A 210 -11.71 14.71 -1.30
N ASP A 211 -12.57 14.16 -0.45
CA ASP A 211 -12.40 14.11 1.00
C ASP A 211 -11.27 13.13 1.37
N MET A 212 -11.17 12.00 0.65
CA MET A 212 -10.17 10.94 0.88
C MET A 212 -9.72 10.27 -0.43
N VAL A 213 -8.48 9.76 -0.45
CA VAL A 213 -7.96 8.95 -1.55
C VAL A 213 -7.59 7.55 -1.05
N PHE A 214 -8.06 6.50 -1.72
CA PHE A 214 -7.61 5.13 -1.50
C PHE A 214 -6.81 4.63 -2.70
N TYR A 215 -5.74 3.89 -2.45
CA TYR A 215 -4.93 3.27 -3.48
C TYR A 215 -4.52 1.86 -3.06
N SER A 216 -4.00 1.05 -3.99
CA SER A 216 -3.62 -0.32 -3.69
C SER A 216 -2.48 -0.37 -2.68
N GLY A 217 -1.36 0.29 -3.02
CA GLY A 217 -0.10 0.16 -2.28
C GLY A 217 0.83 -0.86 -2.91
N LEU A 218 1.81 -1.35 -2.13
CA LEU A 218 2.81 -2.33 -2.58
C LEU A 218 3.53 -1.96 -3.88
N MET A 219 3.73 -0.66 -4.13
CA MET A 219 4.37 -0.09 -5.33
C MET A 219 3.60 -0.27 -6.65
N LEU A 220 2.34 -0.73 -6.64
CA LEU A 220 1.52 -0.86 -7.86
C LEU A 220 1.47 0.46 -8.65
N GLU A 221 1.07 1.55 -7.99
CA GLU A 221 0.94 2.86 -8.62
C GLU A 221 2.27 3.63 -8.64
N GLY A 222 3.36 2.97 -9.00
CA GLY A 222 4.73 3.51 -8.92
C GLY A 222 4.88 4.89 -9.57
N LYS A 223 4.27 5.11 -10.75
CA LYS A 223 4.28 6.40 -11.48
C LYS A 223 3.36 7.46 -10.88
N MET A 224 2.49 7.10 -9.94
CA MET A 224 1.60 8.01 -9.21
C MET A 224 2.14 8.39 -7.83
N ALA A 225 3.20 7.74 -7.34
CA ALA A 225 3.71 7.88 -5.98
C ALA A 225 3.94 9.35 -5.57
N ASP A 226 4.57 10.16 -6.43
CA ASP A 226 4.82 11.58 -6.15
C ASP A 226 3.52 12.39 -5.99
N ALA A 227 2.50 12.09 -6.79
CA ALA A 227 1.20 12.75 -6.70
C ALA A 227 0.48 12.35 -5.41
N LEU A 228 0.45 11.05 -5.09
CA LEU A 228 -0.14 10.52 -3.86
C LEU A 228 0.53 11.11 -2.61
N VAL A 229 1.87 11.11 -2.55
CA VAL A 229 2.65 11.69 -1.44
C VAL A 229 2.40 13.20 -1.29
N LYS A 230 2.21 13.92 -2.40
CA LYS A 230 1.92 15.35 -2.37
C LYS A 230 0.52 15.62 -1.81
N GLU A 231 -0.48 14.84 -2.21
CA GLU A 231 -1.86 15.00 -1.74
C GLU A 231 -2.03 14.52 -0.29
N ALA A 232 -1.26 13.52 0.17
CA ALA A 232 -1.20 13.04 1.55
C ALA A 232 -0.81 14.12 2.58
N ARG A 233 -0.21 15.23 2.13
CA ARG A 233 0.10 16.39 2.98
C ARG A 233 -1.13 17.23 3.35
N LYS A 234 -2.25 17.03 2.66
CA LYS A 234 -3.45 17.86 2.76
C LYS A 234 -4.71 17.10 3.14
N ARG A 235 -4.80 15.83 2.74
CA ARG A 235 -5.96 14.97 3.03
C ARG A 235 -5.51 13.52 3.29
N PRO A 236 -6.39 12.67 3.83
CA PRO A 236 -6.12 11.24 3.95
C PRO A 236 -5.87 10.61 2.57
N VAL A 237 -4.73 9.92 2.46
CA VAL A 237 -4.35 9.09 1.30
C VAL A 237 -3.90 7.76 1.86
N ILE A 238 -4.66 6.69 1.60
CA ILE A 238 -4.56 5.42 2.31
C ILE A 238 -4.26 4.28 1.33
N ALA A 239 -3.20 3.51 1.61
CA ALA A 239 -2.96 2.24 0.94
C ALA A 239 -3.85 1.17 1.59
N VAL A 240 -4.74 0.53 0.83
CA VAL A 240 -5.64 -0.49 1.40
C VAL A 240 -4.89 -1.73 1.88
N THR A 241 -3.67 -1.94 1.36
CA THR A 241 -2.78 -3.05 1.74
C THR A 241 -1.90 -2.75 2.96
N GLU A 242 -1.92 -1.53 3.52
CA GLU A 242 -0.96 -1.11 4.58
C GLU A 242 -0.99 -2.01 5.82
N ASN A 243 -2.17 -2.53 6.19
CA ASN A 243 -2.36 -3.34 7.39
C ASN A 243 -2.50 -4.84 7.09
N VAL A 244 -2.20 -5.26 5.86
CA VAL A 244 -2.16 -6.68 5.53
C VAL A 244 -0.97 -7.31 6.26
N PRO A 245 -1.17 -8.39 7.03
CA PRO A 245 -0.08 -9.09 7.71
C PRO A 245 1.02 -9.49 6.73
N GLU A 246 2.28 -9.26 7.12
CA GLU A 246 3.45 -9.48 6.25
C GLU A 246 3.57 -10.95 5.81
N GLU A 247 3.09 -11.89 6.63
CA GLU A 247 3.01 -13.32 6.29
C GLU A 247 2.05 -13.64 5.13
N LEU A 248 1.14 -12.72 4.79
CA LEU A 248 0.24 -12.83 3.65
C LEU A 248 0.79 -12.14 2.41
N LEU A 249 1.96 -11.50 2.47
CA LEU A 249 2.59 -10.85 1.32
C LEU A 249 3.60 -11.81 0.66
N LEU A 250 3.69 -11.75 -0.67
CA LEU A 250 4.66 -12.50 -1.46
C LEU A 250 5.78 -11.56 -1.90
N GLU A 251 7.03 -12.03 -1.78
CA GLU A 251 8.23 -11.36 -2.31
C GLU A 251 8.81 -12.24 -3.41
N PRO A 252 8.49 -11.97 -4.69
CA PRO A 252 9.03 -12.72 -5.83
C PRO A 252 10.54 -12.51 -5.99
N ASP A 253 11.25 -13.54 -6.46
CA ASP A 253 12.72 -13.50 -6.62
C ASP A 253 13.18 -12.43 -7.62
N ASP A 254 12.42 -12.20 -8.69
CA ASP A 254 12.67 -11.20 -9.73
C ASP A 254 12.25 -9.78 -9.30
N PHE A 255 11.54 -9.66 -8.18
CA PHE A 255 11.10 -8.40 -7.57
C PHE A 255 11.66 -8.22 -6.15
N ALA A 256 12.86 -8.77 -5.89
CA ALA A 256 13.48 -8.79 -4.57
C ALA A 256 13.54 -7.41 -3.89
N GLY A 257 13.18 -7.38 -2.61
CA GLY A 257 13.06 -6.17 -1.80
C GLY A 257 11.71 -5.45 -1.95
N HIS A 258 10.82 -5.96 -2.79
CA HIS A 258 9.47 -5.45 -2.98
C HIS A 258 8.45 -6.59 -2.94
N TYR A 259 7.26 -6.29 -2.42
CA TYR A 259 6.16 -7.24 -2.42
C TYR A 259 5.42 -7.21 -3.75
N ASP A 260 4.95 -8.38 -4.17
CA ASP A 260 4.00 -8.50 -5.28
C ASP A 260 2.74 -7.68 -4.95
N PRO A 261 2.33 -6.74 -5.82
CA PRO A 261 1.19 -5.87 -5.55
C PRO A 261 -0.18 -6.51 -5.81
N HIS A 262 -0.26 -7.66 -6.47
CA HIS A 262 -1.52 -8.25 -6.98
C HIS A 262 -2.29 -9.04 -5.91
N LEU A 263 -2.32 -8.53 -4.67
CA LEU A 263 -2.93 -9.19 -3.51
C LEU A 263 -4.41 -9.53 -3.74
N TRP A 264 -5.11 -8.76 -4.58
CA TRP A 264 -6.51 -8.98 -4.95
C TRP A 264 -6.76 -10.32 -5.63
N MET A 265 -5.73 -11.02 -6.12
CA MET A 265 -5.90 -12.36 -6.67
C MET A 265 -6.13 -13.45 -5.62
N ASP A 266 -5.74 -13.20 -4.36
CA ASP A 266 -6.14 -14.03 -3.22
C ASP A 266 -7.29 -13.36 -2.48
N VAL A 267 -8.50 -13.86 -2.72
CA VAL A 267 -9.74 -13.32 -2.14
C VAL A 267 -9.71 -13.31 -0.61
N SER A 268 -9.04 -14.28 0.02
CA SER A 268 -8.95 -14.37 1.48
C SER A 268 -8.04 -13.29 2.06
N ALA A 269 -6.92 -13.00 1.38
CA ALA A 269 -6.00 -11.93 1.75
C ALA A 269 -6.59 -10.55 1.43
N TRP A 270 -7.20 -10.40 0.25
CA TRP A 270 -7.88 -9.16 -0.16
C TRP A 270 -9.04 -8.79 0.76
N SER A 271 -9.72 -9.78 1.35
CA SER A 271 -10.77 -9.53 2.34
C SER A 271 -10.26 -8.79 3.59
N GLN A 272 -8.95 -8.77 3.87
CA GLN A 272 -8.37 -7.98 4.97
C GLN A 272 -8.41 -6.47 4.67
N CYS A 273 -8.30 -6.09 3.40
CA CYS A 273 -8.36 -4.69 2.95
C CYS A 273 -9.72 -4.05 3.24
N VAL A 274 -10.79 -4.84 3.33
CA VAL A 274 -12.15 -4.37 3.66
C VAL A 274 -12.19 -3.67 5.03
N ASP A 275 -11.46 -4.22 6.01
CA ASP A 275 -11.44 -3.66 7.36
C ASP A 275 -10.70 -2.32 7.40
N VAL A 276 -9.64 -2.15 6.58
CA VAL A 276 -8.93 -0.88 6.42
C VAL A 276 -9.86 0.21 5.89
N ILE A 277 -10.63 -0.10 4.84
CA ILE A 277 -11.63 0.85 4.30
C ILE A 277 -12.67 1.21 5.38
N ALA A 278 -13.21 0.21 6.08
CA ALA A 278 -14.21 0.44 7.11
C ALA A 278 -13.66 1.30 8.25
N ASP A 279 -12.45 1.02 8.72
CA ASP A 279 -11.79 1.78 9.79
C ASP A 279 -11.60 3.25 9.41
N GLU A 280 -11.07 3.52 8.22
CA GLU A 280 -10.81 4.87 7.73
C GLU A 280 -12.10 5.66 7.48
N LEU A 281 -13.14 5.02 6.93
CA LEU A 281 -14.44 5.66 6.77
C LEU A 281 -15.11 5.95 8.13
N CYS A 282 -14.96 5.07 9.13
CA CYS A 282 -15.48 5.32 10.47
C CYS A 282 -14.71 6.42 11.21
N GLU A 283 -13.40 6.55 10.98
CA GLU A 283 -12.60 7.64 11.54
C GLU A 283 -13.00 8.99 10.95
N PHE A 284 -13.30 9.02 9.64
CA PHE A 284 -13.68 10.25 8.94
C PHE A 284 -15.16 10.63 9.14
N ASP A 285 -16.08 9.66 9.10
CA ASP A 285 -17.52 9.81 9.34
C ASP A 285 -17.99 8.86 10.47
N PRO A 286 -17.84 9.25 11.76
CA PRO A 286 -18.28 8.44 12.89
C PRO A 286 -19.79 8.18 12.94
N GLU A 287 -20.61 9.05 12.36
CA GLU A 287 -22.07 8.86 12.31
C GLU A 287 -22.47 7.69 11.40
N GLY A 288 -21.66 7.44 10.36
CA GLY A 288 -21.80 6.33 9.43
C GLY A 288 -21.32 4.97 9.93
N GLU A 289 -20.67 4.88 11.11
CA GLU A 289 -19.96 3.67 11.57
C GLU A 289 -20.81 2.39 11.47
N SER A 290 -22.05 2.43 11.96
CA SER A 290 -22.93 1.25 11.95
C SER A 290 -23.31 0.76 10.54
N ILE A 291 -23.26 1.65 9.54
CA ILE A 291 -23.51 1.34 8.13
C ILE A 291 -22.25 0.72 7.54
N TYR A 292 -21.09 1.37 7.68
CA TYR A 292 -19.82 0.89 7.15
C TYR A 292 -19.46 -0.51 7.67
N ARG A 293 -19.61 -0.75 8.98
CA ARG A 293 -19.33 -2.06 9.58
C ARG A 293 -20.27 -3.15 9.08
N ARG A 294 -21.56 -2.84 8.92
CA ARG A 294 -22.55 -3.80 8.42
C ARG A 294 -22.29 -4.16 6.96
N ASN A 295 -21.95 -3.16 6.15
CA ASN A 295 -21.61 -3.31 4.75
C ASN A 295 -20.32 -4.12 4.58
N ALA A 296 -19.27 -3.80 5.35
CA ALA A 296 -18.03 -4.56 5.40
C ALA A 296 -18.28 -6.04 5.71
N GLU A 297 -19.02 -6.34 6.78
CA GLU A 297 -19.36 -7.73 7.13
C GLU A 297 -20.19 -8.43 6.06
N SER A 298 -21.11 -7.71 5.39
CA SER A 298 -21.87 -8.24 4.26
C SER A 298 -20.98 -8.60 3.08
N TYR A 299 -20.07 -7.70 2.72
CA TYR A 299 -19.18 -7.90 1.59
C TYR A 299 -18.16 -9.01 1.87
N LYS A 300 -17.58 -9.08 3.07
CA LYS A 300 -16.68 -10.17 3.49
C LYS A 300 -17.34 -11.56 3.39
N ARG A 301 -18.66 -11.67 3.66
CA ARG A 301 -19.39 -12.93 3.43
C ARG A 301 -19.46 -13.30 1.94
N GLN A 302 -19.65 -12.32 1.06
CA GLN A 302 -19.64 -12.55 -0.38
C GLN A 302 -18.24 -12.94 -0.87
N LEU A 303 -17.19 -12.28 -0.37
CA LEU A 303 -15.79 -12.66 -0.64
C LEU A 303 -15.48 -14.09 -0.16
N SER A 304 -15.95 -14.46 1.03
CA SER A 304 -15.80 -15.83 1.53
C SER A 304 -16.49 -16.86 0.62
N ALA A 305 -17.66 -16.54 0.07
CA ALA A 305 -18.36 -17.43 -0.86
C ALA A 305 -17.59 -17.58 -2.19
N LEU A 306 -17.06 -16.46 -2.72
CA LEU A 306 -16.21 -16.45 -3.91
C LEU A 306 -14.93 -17.26 -3.69
N HIS A 307 -14.28 -17.10 -2.54
CA HIS A 307 -13.06 -17.85 -2.20
C HIS A 307 -13.34 -19.36 -2.14
N GLN A 308 -14.43 -19.77 -1.49
CA GLN A 308 -14.83 -21.17 -1.41
C GLN A 308 -15.16 -21.76 -2.79
N TYR A 309 -15.81 -20.98 -3.65
CA TYR A 309 -16.04 -21.36 -5.04
C TYR A 309 -14.72 -21.57 -5.79
N GLY A 310 -13.78 -20.62 -5.69
CA GLY A 310 -12.43 -20.76 -6.26
C GLY A 310 -11.70 -22.01 -5.78
N GLN A 311 -11.68 -22.25 -4.47
CA GLN A 311 -11.08 -23.45 -3.90
C GLN A 311 -11.70 -24.74 -4.45
N ALA A 312 -13.04 -24.81 -4.51
CA ALA A 312 -13.76 -25.98 -4.99
C ALA A 312 -13.52 -26.22 -6.49
N SER A 313 -13.60 -25.17 -7.31
CA SER A 313 -13.43 -25.25 -8.76
C SER A 313 -11.99 -25.60 -9.14
N LEU A 314 -10.99 -24.86 -8.65
CA LEU A 314 -9.60 -25.10 -9.03
C LEU A 314 -9.03 -26.41 -8.49
N ALA A 315 -9.56 -26.93 -7.38
CA ALA A 315 -9.17 -28.25 -6.87
C ALA A 315 -9.45 -29.38 -7.88
N THR A 316 -10.40 -29.20 -8.80
CA THR A 316 -10.73 -30.18 -9.85
C THR A 316 -9.69 -30.25 -10.98
N ILE A 317 -8.81 -29.25 -11.10
CA ILE A 317 -7.76 -29.23 -12.12
C ILE A 317 -6.79 -30.40 -11.87
N PRO A 318 -6.53 -31.27 -12.86
CA PRO A 318 -5.56 -32.36 -12.74
C PRO A 318 -4.18 -31.83 -12.32
N LYS A 319 -3.50 -32.51 -11.38
CA LYS A 319 -2.21 -32.04 -10.84
C LYS A 319 -1.15 -31.77 -11.92
N THR A 320 -1.19 -32.52 -13.01
CA THR A 320 -0.28 -32.38 -14.17
C THR A 320 -0.56 -31.13 -15.01
N SER A 321 -1.72 -30.50 -14.84
CA SER A 321 -2.19 -29.36 -15.63
C SER A 321 -2.23 -28.06 -14.81
N ARG A 322 -1.55 -28.02 -13.66
CA ARG A 322 -1.57 -26.88 -12.72
C ARG A 322 -0.50 -25.83 -12.97
N LEU A 323 0.06 -25.78 -14.17
CA LEU A 323 0.91 -24.67 -14.61
C LEU A 323 0.05 -23.67 -15.39
N MET A 324 -0.04 -22.45 -14.88
CA MET A 324 -0.74 -21.32 -15.48
C MET A 324 0.28 -20.34 -16.04
N VAL A 325 0.21 -20.10 -17.35
CA VAL A 325 1.10 -19.15 -18.06
C VAL A 325 0.27 -17.96 -18.55
N THR A 326 0.64 -16.75 -18.12
CA THR A 326 -0.11 -15.49 -18.37
C THR A 326 0.74 -14.44 -19.07
N SER A 327 0.13 -13.31 -19.48
CA SER A 327 0.86 -12.21 -20.14
C SER A 327 1.93 -11.59 -19.22
N HIS A 328 1.62 -11.38 -17.95
CA HIS A 328 2.60 -10.95 -16.95
C HIS A 328 2.38 -11.62 -15.59
N ASP A 329 3.31 -11.44 -14.65
CA ASP A 329 3.31 -12.15 -13.38
C ASP A 329 2.38 -11.52 -12.32
N ALA A 330 1.08 -11.49 -12.66
CA ALA A 330 0.02 -10.89 -11.84
C ALA A 330 -0.71 -11.90 -10.94
N PHE A 331 -0.43 -13.19 -11.07
CA PHE A 331 -1.27 -14.26 -10.52
C PHE A 331 -0.59 -15.10 -9.43
N ASN A 332 0.57 -14.68 -8.89
CA ASN A 332 1.25 -15.44 -7.83
C ASN A 332 0.35 -15.70 -6.61
N TYR A 333 -0.40 -14.70 -6.16
CA TYR A 333 -1.38 -14.85 -5.08
C TYR A 333 -2.53 -15.79 -5.46
N PHE A 334 -2.96 -15.79 -6.73
CA PHE A 334 -3.93 -16.75 -7.26
C PHE A 334 -3.38 -18.18 -7.15
N GLY A 335 -2.13 -18.37 -7.57
CA GLY A 335 -1.41 -19.64 -7.49
C GLY A 335 -1.31 -20.15 -6.05
N ARG A 336 -0.93 -19.27 -5.11
CA ARG A 336 -0.91 -19.58 -3.68
C ARG A 336 -2.28 -20.00 -3.15
N ALA A 337 -3.32 -19.22 -3.44
CA ALA A 337 -4.65 -19.43 -2.87
C ALA A 337 -5.32 -20.72 -3.37
N TYR A 338 -5.05 -21.10 -4.62
CA TYR A 338 -5.79 -22.17 -5.30
C TYR A 338 -4.90 -23.35 -5.75
N GLY A 339 -3.62 -23.32 -5.41
CA GLY A 339 -2.68 -24.41 -5.62
C GLY A 339 -2.28 -24.61 -7.08
N LEU A 340 -2.00 -23.50 -7.78
CA LEU A 340 -1.41 -23.48 -9.12
C LEU A 340 0.04 -22.99 -9.06
N GLU A 341 0.86 -23.52 -9.94
CA GLU A 341 2.13 -22.91 -10.31
C GLU A 341 1.85 -21.85 -11.38
N VAL A 342 2.38 -20.65 -11.20
CA VAL A 342 2.09 -19.49 -12.05
C VAL A 342 3.39 -18.96 -12.62
N THR A 343 3.35 -18.52 -13.88
CA THR A 343 4.44 -17.77 -14.49
C THR A 343 3.89 -16.78 -15.52
N GLY A 344 4.42 -15.56 -15.51
CA GLY A 344 4.14 -14.54 -16.53
C GLY A 344 5.17 -14.53 -17.67
N VAL A 345 4.78 -13.99 -18.83
CA VAL A 345 5.77 -13.67 -19.89
C VAL A 345 6.59 -12.46 -19.50
N GLN A 346 5.94 -11.38 -19.08
CA GLN A 346 6.57 -10.27 -18.37
C GLN A 346 6.64 -10.57 -16.86
N GLY A 347 7.51 -9.85 -16.12
CA GLY A 347 7.63 -10.01 -14.67
C GLY A 347 6.47 -9.36 -13.91
N VAL A 348 6.66 -9.15 -12.61
CA VAL A 348 5.65 -8.55 -11.71
C VAL A 348 5.23 -7.14 -12.15
N SER A 349 6.10 -6.38 -12.80
CA SER A 349 5.75 -5.10 -13.40
C SER A 349 5.89 -5.13 -14.92
N THR A 350 4.91 -4.57 -15.60
CA THR A 350 4.86 -4.41 -17.06
C THR A 350 5.72 -3.25 -17.57
N GLU A 351 6.43 -2.54 -16.68
CA GLU A 351 7.38 -1.49 -17.08
C GLU A 351 8.54 -2.00 -17.94
N SER A 352 8.88 -3.28 -17.80
CA SER A 352 9.97 -3.92 -18.54
C SER A 352 9.46 -5.05 -19.42
N GLU A 353 9.92 -5.07 -20.66
CA GLU A 353 9.60 -6.15 -21.60
C GLU A 353 10.31 -7.46 -21.29
N ALA A 354 9.70 -8.57 -21.71
CA ALA A 354 10.27 -9.89 -21.58
C ALA A 354 11.53 -10.06 -22.45
N GLY A 355 12.61 -10.56 -21.85
CA GLY A 355 13.82 -10.89 -22.60
C GLY A 355 13.64 -12.11 -23.49
N LEU A 356 14.28 -12.12 -24.67
CA LEU A 356 14.21 -13.27 -25.60
C LEU A 356 14.68 -14.60 -24.99
N GLN A 357 15.65 -14.56 -24.08
CA GLN A 357 16.11 -15.76 -23.37
C GLN A 357 14.99 -16.36 -22.51
N TRP A 358 14.24 -15.50 -21.81
CA TRP A 358 13.12 -15.91 -20.97
C TRP A 358 11.98 -16.49 -21.80
N ILE A 359 11.61 -15.85 -22.92
CA ILE A 359 10.61 -16.38 -23.86
C ILE A 359 10.98 -17.79 -24.32
N ASN A 360 12.25 -18.04 -24.68
CA ASN A 360 12.70 -19.38 -25.08
C ASN A 360 12.67 -20.41 -23.93
N GLN A 361 12.92 -19.97 -22.69
CA GLN A 361 12.79 -20.82 -21.50
C GLN A 361 11.32 -21.18 -21.26
N LEU A 362 10.40 -20.22 -21.34
CA LEU A 362 8.95 -20.47 -21.24
C LEU A 362 8.45 -21.41 -22.32
N VAL A 363 8.86 -21.22 -23.58
CA VAL A 363 8.53 -22.17 -24.67
C VAL A 363 8.99 -23.58 -24.33
N SER A 364 10.19 -23.73 -23.76
CA SER A 364 10.71 -25.04 -23.36
C SER A 364 9.89 -25.63 -22.20
N MET A 365 9.55 -24.83 -21.20
CA MET A 365 8.69 -25.25 -20.09
C MET A 365 7.30 -25.70 -20.55
N ILE A 366 6.68 -24.96 -21.48
CA ILE A 366 5.38 -25.29 -22.08
C ILE A 366 5.41 -26.66 -22.76
N VAL A 367 6.48 -26.93 -23.52
CA VAL A 367 6.67 -28.22 -24.21
C VAL A 367 6.96 -29.34 -23.22
N ASP A 368 7.93 -29.14 -22.33
CA ASP A 368 8.41 -30.18 -21.40
C ASP A 368 7.34 -30.61 -20.39
N ARG A 369 6.44 -29.69 -20.02
CA ARG A 369 5.35 -29.94 -19.08
C ARG A 369 4.00 -30.19 -19.75
N ASP A 370 3.98 -30.34 -21.07
CA ASP A 370 2.79 -30.64 -21.86
C ASP A 370 1.62 -29.66 -21.59
N VAL A 371 1.93 -28.37 -21.46
CA VAL A 371 0.95 -27.32 -21.13
C VAL A 371 -0.05 -27.17 -22.26
N LYS A 372 -1.35 -27.26 -21.95
CA LYS A 372 -2.42 -27.25 -22.95
C LYS A 372 -3.00 -25.88 -23.24
N ALA A 373 -2.92 -24.96 -22.29
CA ALA A 373 -3.48 -23.63 -22.41
C ALA A 373 -2.55 -22.55 -21.83
N VAL A 374 -2.52 -21.41 -22.50
CA VAL A 374 -1.94 -20.15 -22.02
C VAL A 374 -3.02 -19.06 -22.00
N PHE A 375 -2.78 -17.99 -21.25
CA PHE A 375 -3.79 -16.97 -21.00
C PHE A 375 -3.28 -15.59 -21.42
N VAL A 376 -4.12 -14.86 -22.15
CA VAL A 376 -3.95 -13.43 -22.43
C VAL A 376 -4.75 -12.61 -21.42
N GLU A 377 -4.43 -11.33 -21.29
CA GLU A 377 -4.99 -10.44 -20.28
C GLU A 377 -5.57 -9.17 -20.89
N SER A 378 -6.58 -8.59 -20.25
CA SER A 378 -7.28 -7.41 -20.75
C SER A 378 -6.47 -6.10 -20.74
N SER A 379 -5.39 -6.03 -19.95
CA SER A 379 -4.58 -4.83 -19.74
C SER A 379 -3.16 -4.92 -20.29
N VAL A 380 -2.76 -6.07 -20.87
CA VAL A 380 -1.42 -6.31 -21.41
C VAL A 380 -1.53 -6.86 -22.83
N ALA A 381 -0.67 -6.39 -23.74
CA ALA A 381 -0.70 -6.82 -25.14
C ALA A 381 -0.50 -8.34 -25.31
N SER A 382 -1.23 -8.94 -26.26
CA SER A 382 -1.22 -10.40 -26.50
C SER A 382 -0.02 -10.90 -27.28
N ASP A 383 0.72 -10.03 -27.99
CA ASP A 383 1.84 -10.37 -28.87
C ASP A 383 2.85 -11.34 -28.24
N ASN A 384 3.17 -11.13 -26.96
CA ASN A 384 4.13 -11.95 -26.22
C ASN A 384 3.61 -13.37 -25.97
N VAL A 385 2.31 -13.54 -25.73
CA VAL A 385 1.67 -14.85 -25.53
C VAL A 385 1.52 -15.57 -26.88
N GLU A 386 1.15 -14.85 -27.94
CA GLU A 386 1.11 -15.37 -29.31
C GLU A 386 2.49 -15.90 -29.73
N ALA A 387 3.56 -15.16 -29.44
CA ALA A 387 4.93 -15.62 -29.68
C ALA A 387 5.27 -16.94 -28.96
N LEU A 388 4.73 -17.18 -27.75
CA LEU A 388 4.90 -18.46 -27.05
C LEU A 388 4.20 -19.62 -27.76
N VAL A 389 2.98 -19.40 -28.24
CA VAL A 389 2.21 -20.39 -29.01
C VAL A 389 2.96 -20.76 -30.27
N GLU A 390 3.49 -19.78 -30.98
CA GLU A 390 4.24 -19.96 -32.22
C GLU A 390 5.54 -20.74 -31.96
N GLY A 391 6.25 -20.39 -30.88
CA GLY A 391 7.47 -21.06 -30.46
C GLY A 391 7.24 -22.52 -30.05
N ALA A 392 6.16 -22.79 -29.31
CA ALA A 392 5.77 -24.15 -28.91
C ALA A 392 5.38 -25.00 -30.14
N ARG A 393 4.60 -24.43 -31.06
CA ARG A 393 4.22 -25.08 -32.32
C ARG A 393 5.45 -25.42 -33.17
N ALA A 394 6.43 -24.53 -33.24
CA ALA A 394 7.70 -24.78 -33.94
C ALA A 394 8.49 -25.96 -33.33
N LYS A 395 8.28 -26.27 -32.04
CA LYS A 395 8.83 -27.45 -31.35
C LYS A 395 7.91 -28.68 -31.41
N GLY A 396 6.83 -28.64 -32.20
CA GLY A 396 5.89 -29.75 -32.37
C GLY A 396 4.88 -29.91 -31.24
N HIS A 397 4.70 -28.90 -30.39
CA HIS A 397 3.73 -28.90 -29.31
C HIS A 397 2.56 -27.95 -29.60
N GLU A 398 1.33 -28.44 -29.48
CA GLU A 398 0.13 -27.62 -29.66
C GLU A 398 -0.36 -27.12 -28.30
N VAL A 399 -0.24 -25.81 -28.08
CA VAL A 399 -0.79 -25.09 -26.93
C VAL A 399 -1.80 -24.07 -27.44
N LYS A 400 -2.91 -23.87 -26.70
CA LYS A 400 -3.99 -22.96 -27.11
C LYS A 400 -4.01 -21.72 -26.23
N ILE A 401 -4.36 -20.58 -26.81
CA ILE A 401 -4.80 -19.44 -26.00
C ILE A 401 -6.20 -19.75 -25.50
N ALA A 402 -6.47 -19.53 -24.21
CA ALA A 402 -7.80 -19.70 -23.65
C ALA A 402 -8.84 -18.84 -24.38
N ASP A 403 -10.08 -19.34 -24.50
CA ASP A 403 -11.14 -18.70 -25.29
C ASP A 403 -11.54 -17.30 -24.81
N LYS A 404 -11.19 -16.95 -23.57
CA LYS A 404 -11.47 -15.66 -22.95
C LYS A 404 -10.20 -15.12 -22.30
N GLU A 405 -10.02 -13.81 -22.40
CA GLU A 405 -8.99 -13.07 -21.69
C GLU A 405 -9.22 -13.14 -20.17
N LEU A 406 -8.14 -13.04 -19.40
CA LEU A 406 -8.19 -12.87 -17.95
C LEU A 406 -8.15 -11.39 -17.58
N PHE A 407 -8.74 -11.07 -16.44
CA PHE A 407 -8.59 -9.77 -15.82
C PHE A 407 -7.41 -9.83 -14.83
N SER A 408 -6.37 -9.04 -15.05
CA SER A 408 -5.23 -8.93 -14.13
C SER A 408 -5.33 -7.65 -13.29
N ASP A 409 -4.95 -6.53 -13.90
CA ASP A 409 -4.84 -5.22 -13.23
C ASP A 409 -6.04 -4.30 -13.46
N ALA A 410 -6.96 -4.73 -14.32
CA ALA A 410 -8.20 -4.02 -14.60
C ALA A 410 -9.38 -4.98 -14.55
N MET A 411 -10.52 -4.46 -14.10
CA MET A 411 -11.80 -5.17 -14.16
C MET A 411 -12.47 -5.00 -15.53
N GLY A 412 -13.57 -5.72 -15.73
CA GLY A 412 -14.46 -5.53 -16.87
C GLY A 412 -15.11 -4.14 -16.91
N ALA A 413 -15.94 -3.91 -17.92
CA ALA A 413 -16.57 -2.63 -18.12
C ALA A 413 -17.52 -2.26 -16.94
N PRO A 414 -17.57 -0.98 -16.51
CA PRO A 414 -18.52 -0.54 -15.50
C PRO A 414 -19.97 -0.91 -15.87
N GLY A 415 -20.72 -1.42 -14.89
CA GLY A 415 -22.11 -1.84 -15.08
C GLY A 415 -22.29 -3.29 -15.59
N THR A 416 -21.20 -4.00 -15.90
CA THR A 416 -21.25 -5.46 -16.11
C THR A 416 -20.92 -6.22 -14.82
N TYR A 417 -21.19 -7.52 -14.80
CA TYR A 417 -20.82 -8.36 -13.67
C TYR A 417 -19.30 -8.40 -13.48
N GLU A 418 -18.55 -8.55 -14.57
CA GLU A 418 -17.09 -8.54 -14.61
C GLU A 418 -16.48 -7.16 -14.25
N GLY A 419 -17.29 -6.09 -14.29
CA GLY A 419 -16.93 -4.77 -13.77
C GLY A 419 -17.01 -4.64 -12.24
N THR A 420 -17.32 -5.73 -11.53
CA THR A 420 -17.22 -5.86 -10.07
C THR A 420 -16.06 -6.78 -9.72
N TYR A 421 -15.46 -6.63 -8.52
CA TYR A 421 -14.35 -7.50 -8.12
C TYR A 421 -14.77 -8.97 -8.05
N ILE A 422 -15.98 -9.24 -7.56
CA ILE A 422 -16.51 -10.60 -7.47
C ILE A 422 -16.67 -11.21 -8.87
N GLY A 423 -17.28 -10.49 -9.82
CA GLY A 423 -17.47 -11.01 -11.17
C GLY A 423 -16.16 -11.13 -11.96
N MET A 424 -15.21 -10.23 -11.75
CA MET A 424 -13.85 -10.33 -12.30
C MET A 424 -13.19 -11.65 -11.88
N LEU A 425 -13.17 -11.95 -10.58
CA LEU A 425 -12.52 -13.15 -10.06
C LEU A 425 -13.31 -14.43 -10.35
N ASP A 426 -14.64 -14.38 -10.33
CA ASP A 426 -15.48 -15.51 -10.77
C ASP A 426 -15.18 -15.87 -12.24
N HIS A 427 -15.11 -14.87 -13.12
CA HIS A 427 -14.71 -15.06 -14.51
C HIS A 427 -13.33 -15.74 -14.61
N ASN A 428 -12.32 -15.19 -13.93
CA ASN A 428 -10.97 -15.77 -13.96
C ASN A 428 -10.95 -17.22 -13.45
N ILE A 429 -11.56 -17.48 -12.28
CA ILE A 429 -11.69 -18.82 -11.70
C ILE A 429 -12.31 -19.79 -12.70
N THR A 430 -13.40 -19.38 -13.34
CA THR A 430 -14.16 -20.21 -14.27
C THR A 430 -13.37 -20.49 -15.55
N VAL A 431 -12.73 -19.48 -16.13
CA VAL A 431 -11.92 -19.61 -17.35
C VAL A 431 -10.70 -20.49 -17.10
N VAL A 432 -9.92 -20.20 -16.05
CA VAL A 432 -8.71 -20.96 -15.72
C VAL A 432 -9.04 -22.41 -15.41
N THR A 433 -10.06 -22.66 -14.58
CA THR A 433 -10.46 -24.03 -14.23
C THR A 433 -10.77 -24.84 -15.48
N ARG A 434 -11.56 -24.29 -16.40
CA ARG A 434 -11.98 -25.02 -17.60
C ARG A 434 -10.85 -25.20 -18.60
N ALA A 435 -10.04 -24.16 -18.83
CA ALA A 435 -8.93 -24.20 -19.76
C ALA A 435 -7.85 -25.21 -19.33
N LEU A 436 -7.66 -25.42 -18.03
CA LEU A 436 -6.72 -26.39 -17.47
C LEU A 436 -7.34 -27.79 -17.22
N GLY A 437 -8.55 -28.05 -17.73
CA GLY A 437 -9.18 -29.37 -17.68
C GLY A 437 -9.90 -29.71 -16.38
N GLY A 438 -10.14 -28.73 -15.51
CA GLY A 438 -11.03 -28.82 -14.37
C GLY A 438 -12.51 -28.63 -14.71
N GLN A 439 -13.34 -28.65 -13.68
CA GLN A 439 -14.79 -28.52 -13.73
C GLN A 439 -15.23 -27.24 -13.00
N ALA A 440 -15.75 -26.29 -13.76
CA ALA A 440 -16.45 -25.11 -13.24
C ALA A 440 -17.74 -24.90 -14.04
N ASN A 441 -18.76 -24.35 -13.38
CA ASN A 441 -19.99 -23.94 -14.04
C ASN A 441 -19.66 -22.86 -15.07
N GLN A 442 -20.10 -23.04 -16.31
CA GLN A 442 -19.81 -22.11 -17.40
C GLN A 442 -20.45 -20.73 -17.17
N ALA A 443 -21.53 -20.69 -16.38
CA ALA A 443 -22.18 -19.47 -15.93
C ALA A 443 -21.57 -18.91 -14.62
N GLY A 444 -20.47 -19.49 -14.11
CA GLY A 444 -19.76 -19.02 -12.93
C GLY A 444 -20.50 -19.23 -11.61
N LEU A 445 -20.03 -18.51 -10.60
CA LEU A 445 -20.63 -18.37 -9.29
C LEU A 445 -22.06 -17.82 -9.44
N ASN A 446 -23.02 -18.55 -8.88
CA ASN A 446 -24.45 -18.18 -8.90
C ASN A 446 -25.06 -17.98 -10.30
N GLY A 447 -24.39 -18.40 -11.37
CA GLY A 447 -24.91 -18.32 -12.74
C GLY A 447 -24.92 -16.90 -13.35
N GLN A 448 -24.04 -16.00 -12.91
CA GLN A 448 -24.04 -14.60 -13.33
C GLN A 448 -23.13 -14.28 -14.52
N LEU A 449 -22.19 -15.17 -14.88
CA LEU A 449 -21.38 -14.98 -16.08
C LEU A 449 -22.24 -15.20 -17.32
N GLN A 450 -22.15 -14.27 -18.27
CA GLN A 450 -22.81 -14.40 -19.56
C GLN A 450 -22.26 -15.62 -20.30
N THR A 451 -23.05 -16.69 -20.36
CA THR A 451 -22.85 -17.77 -21.32
C THR A 451 -23.41 -17.26 -22.63
N LYS A 452 -22.56 -17.02 -23.65
CA LYS A 452 -23.08 -16.78 -25.00
C LYS A 452 -24.08 -17.91 -25.31
N PRO A 453 -25.32 -17.61 -25.73
CA PRO A 453 -26.29 -18.62 -26.10
C PRO A 453 -25.85 -19.41 -27.33
#